data_AF-E5B2B3-F1
#
_entry.id   AF-E5B2B3-F1
#
_cell.length_a   1.000
_cell.length_b   1.000
_cell.length_c   1.000
_cell.angle_alpha   90.00
_cell.angle_beta   90.00
_cell.angle_gamma   90.00
#
_symmetry.space_group_name_H-M   'P 1'
#
loop_
_entity.id
_entity.type
_entity.pdbx_description
1 polymer ?
#
loop_
_entity_poly.entity_id
_entity_poly.type
_entity_poly.pdbx_seq_one_letter_code
_entity_poly.pdbx_strand_id
1 'polypeptide(L)'
;MKVSLTKKTYVIQRRVSSGDRSVSEGKKPSSVLKVKVGNVSDFPSIDQAREAARQLVQTMIVTKRNPNRIKRETEASELTISEVFAQYRQHLLGRSKPAKPNTLSVLDKAENRLKEWEALRVKDLTGNEILRKFDEIASRARTAAEQTFRWINVAVKHAIEIEAGNAQTQQRPPTLSYNPFNILKVQKKFRTRSELEDSYRAKGVRNPLSPKDTLDRFLTALHNKRSFNRLGCDYLLLTILLGARKEETASLCWREHLSVEEVKTSSYVDLEKRIIRFYDTKNRNDHELPICDAVKRILEDRRDIVQEAETRPERRKWVFPARSTCSGIVNFAT
;
A
#
# COMPACT_ATOMS: atom_id res chain seq x y z
N MET A 1 -26.61 -30.76 -37.67
CA MET A 1 -25.25 -31.28 -37.91
C MET A 1 -24.24 -30.46 -37.12
N LYS A 2 -23.58 -31.02 -36.10
CA LYS A 2 -22.43 -30.39 -35.44
C LYS A 2 -21.17 -30.81 -36.20
N VAL A 3 -20.72 -29.97 -37.13
CA VAL A 3 -19.39 -30.14 -37.75
C VAL A 3 -18.38 -29.52 -36.80
N SER A 4 -17.71 -30.35 -36.00
CA SER A 4 -16.54 -29.92 -35.26
C SER A 4 -15.42 -29.64 -36.26
N LEU A 5 -15.17 -28.37 -36.55
CA LEU A 5 -13.98 -27.93 -37.27
C LEU A 5 -12.75 -28.19 -36.40
N THR A 6 -12.17 -29.39 -36.50
CA THR A 6 -10.82 -29.65 -36.01
C THR A 6 -9.85 -28.80 -36.83
N LYS A 7 -9.49 -27.62 -36.30
CA LYS A 7 -8.51 -26.73 -36.91
C LYS A 7 -7.21 -27.51 -37.13
N LYS A 8 -6.77 -27.65 -38.39
CA LYS A 8 -5.49 -28.29 -38.75
C LYS A 8 -4.35 -27.52 -38.08
N THR A 9 -3.33 -28.23 -37.58
CA THR A 9 -2.21 -27.63 -36.84
C THR A 9 -0.88 -28.07 -37.42
N TYR A 10 0.08 -27.15 -37.43
CA TYR A 10 1.47 -27.48 -37.74
C TYR A 10 2.17 -27.97 -36.47
N VAL A 11 2.85 -29.10 -36.59
CA VAL A 11 3.60 -29.74 -35.50
C VAL A 11 4.98 -30.09 -36.01
N ILE A 12 6.00 -29.85 -35.18
CA ILE A 12 7.37 -30.29 -35.42
C ILE A 12 7.75 -31.39 -34.43
N GLN A 13 8.51 -32.35 -34.92
CA GLN A 13 9.11 -33.42 -34.12
C GLN A 13 10.62 -33.41 -34.34
N ARG A 14 11.38 -33.39 -33.24
CA ARG A 14 12.84 -33.41 -33.30
C ARG A 14 13.38 -34.33 -32.21
N ARG A 15 14.32 -35.19 -32.58
CA ARG A 15 15.12 -35.96 -31.64
C ARG A 15 16.19 -35.06 -31.03
N VAL A 16 16.27 -35.04 -29.71
CA VAL A 16 17.28 -34.30 -28.96
C VAL A 16 18.00 -35.27 -28.03
N SER A 17 19.28 -35.03 -27.75
CA SER A 17 20.05 -35.91 -26.87
C SER A 17 19.56 -35.76 -25.42
N SER A 18 19.14 -36.86 -24.80
CA SER A 18 18.81 -36.89 -23.36
C SER A 18 20.09 -36.72 -22.56
N GLY A 19 20.08 -35.81 -21.59
CA GLY A 19 21.16 -35.70 -20.61
C GLY A 19 20.94 -36.76 -19.54
N ASP A 20 21.54 -37.93 -19.73
CA ASP A 20 22.22 -38.72 -18.69
C ASP A 20 22.84 -39.97 -19.34
N ARG A 21 24.10 -40.25 -19.01
CA ARG A 21 24.89 -41.40 -19.52
C ARG A 21 24.40 -42.67 -18.82
N SER A 22 23.76 -43.60 -19.54
CA SER A 22 23.96 -45.03 -19.25
C SER A 22 25.00 -45.54 -20.26
N VAL A 23 26.14 -45.97 -19.73
CA VAL A 23 27.26 -46.49 -20.51
C VAL A 23 27.02 -47.98 -20.74
N SER A 24 26.23 -48.29 -21.75
CA SER A 24 26.19 -49.62 -22.36
C SER A 24 25.59 -49.47 -23.76
N GLU A 25 26.44 -49.64 -24.78
CA GLU A 25 26.12 -49.64 -26.22
C GLU A 25 25.79 -48.27 -26.87
N GLY A 26 26.84 -47.55 -27.27
CA GLY A 26 26.98 -46.91 -28.59
C GLY A 26 26.02 -45.80 -29.08
N LYS A 27 24.84 -45.55 -28.48
CA LYS A 27 23.92 -44.48 -28.92
C LYS A 27 23.32 -43.72 -27.74
N LYS A 28 23.50 -42.39 -27.74
CA LYS A 28 22.83 -41.48 -26.79
C LYS A 28 21.32 -41.75 -26.81
N PRO A 29 20.64 -41.96 -25.66
CA PRO A 29 19.18 -42.01 -25.65
C PRO A 29 18.64 -40.68 -26.16
N SER A 30 17.97 -40.71 -27.33
CA SER A 30 17.40 -39.52 -27.94
C SER A 30 15.93 -39.42 -27.53
N SER A 31 15.55 -38.36 -26.82
CA SER A 31 14.14 -38.08 -26.57
C SER A 31 13.53 -37.36 -27.77
N VAL A 32 12.36 -37.80 -28.22
CA VAL A 32 11.60 -37.13 -29.29
C VAL A 32 10.75 -36.04 -28.65
N LEU A 33 11.06 -34.78 -28.93
CA LEU A 33 10.23 -33.66 -28.51
C LEU A 33 9.25 -33.30 -29.63
N LYS A 34 7.96 -33.25 -29.29
CA LYS A 34 6.86 -32.84 -30.16
C LYS A 34 6.36 -31.46 -29.75
N VAL A 35 6.34 -30.50 -30.68
CA VAL A 35 5.99 -29.09 -30.40
C VAL A 35 4.97 -28.62 -31.42
N LYS A 36 3.89 -28.00 -30.95
CA LYS A 36 2.90 -27.33 -31.79
C LYS A 36 3.44 -25.97 -32.22
N VAL A 37 3.52 -25.72 -33.52
CA VAL A 37 3.98 -24.44 -34.09
C VAL A 37 2.85 -23.40 -34.11
N GLY A 38 1.63 -23.84 -34.45
CA GLY A 38 0.42 -23.01 -34.49
C GLY A 38 -0.70 -23.71 -35.26
N ASN A 39 -1.86 -23.08 -35.40
CA ASN A 39 -2.89 -23.57 -36.32
C ASN A 39 -2.53 -23.14 -37.75
N VAL A 40 -3.01 -23.89 -38.75
CA VAL A 40 -2.76 -23.57 -40.16
C VAL A 40 -3.32 -22.18 -40.53
N SER A 41 -4.42 -21.77 -39.90
CA SER A 41 -5.03 -20.44 -40.05
C SER A 41 -4.18 -19.28 -39.54
N ASP A 42 -3.22 -19.56 -38.65
CA ASP A 42 -2.42 -18.52 -37.99
C ASP A 42 -1.25 -18.06 -38.88
N PHE A 43 -1.03 -18.74 -40.02
CA PHE A 43 0.06 -18.45 -40.95
C PHE A 43 -0.49 -18.10 -42.35
N PRO A 44 -0.24 -16.88 -42.84
CA PRO A 44 -0.56 -16.46 -44.21
C PRO A 44 0.12 -17.31 -45.31
N SER A 45 1.27 -17.92 -45.00
CA SER A 45 2.01 -18.77 -45.94
C SER A 45 2.74 -19.93 -45.25
N ILE A 46 3.00 -21.00 -46.01
CA ILE A 46 3.76 -22.17 -45.53
C ILE A 46 5.19 -21.77 -45.14
N ASP A 47 5.79 -20.81 -45.83
CA ASP A 47 7.16 -20.39 -45.55
C ASP A 47 7.30 -19.64 -44.23
N GLN A 48 6.30 -18.83 -43.85
CA GLN A 48 6.25 -18.24 -42.50
C GLN A 48 6.11 -19.30 -41.40
N ALA A 49 5.32 -20.35 -41.65
CA ALA A 49 5.22 -21.48 -40.72
C ALA A 49 6.55 -22.26 -40.60
N ARG A 50 7.30 -22.39 -41.70
CA ARG A 50 8.64 -23.00 -41.70
C ARG A 50 9.67 -22.17 -40.94
N GLU A 51 9.62 -20.84 -41.08
CA GLU A 51 10.53 -19.93 -40.37
C GLU A 51 10.28 -19.98 -38.85
N ALA A 52 9.01 -19.90 -38.42
CA ALA A 52 8.63 -20.07 -37.02
C ALA A 52 9.04 -21.45 -36.48
N ALA A 53 8.90 -22.51 -37.30
CA ALA A 53 9.37 -23.85 -36.95
C ALA A 53 10.90 -23.91 -36.78
N ARG A 54 11.69 -23.25 -37.64
CA ARG A 54 13.16 -23.18 -37.51
C ARG A 54 13.59 -22.54 -36.19
N GLN A 55 12.96 -21.43 -35.81
CA GLN A 55 13.25 -20.76 -34.53
C GLN A 55 12.93 -21.65 -33.32
N LEU A 56 11.81 -22.38 -33.36
CA LEU A 56 11.45 -23.35 -32.33
C LEU A 56 12.45 -24.51 -32.27
N VAL A 57 12.88 -25.04 -33.42
CA VAL A 57 13.90 -26.09 -33.49
C VAL A 57 15.24 -25.61 -32.90
N GLN A 58 15.67 -24.39 -33.20
CA GLN A 58 16.90 -23.83 -32.63
C GLN A 58 16.81 -23.76 -31.11
N THR A 59 15.66 -23.31 -30.59
CA THR A 59 15.38 -23.27 -29.15
C THR A 59 15.41 -24.67 -28.53
N MET A 60 14.88 -25.70 -29.22
CA MET A 60 14.92 -27.10 -28.76
C MET A 60 16.34 -27.66 -28.69
N ILE A 61 17.22 -27.28 -29.63
CA ILE A 61 18.62 -27.73 -29.65
C ILE A 61 19.38 -27.17 -28.45
N VAL A 62 19.20 -25.86 -28.17
CA VAL A 62 19.90 -25.18 -27.07
C VAL A 62 19.36 -25.63 -25.72
N THR A 63 18.03 -25.63 -25.54
CA THR A 63 17.40 -25.88 -24.22
C THR A 63 17.17 -27.36 -23.91
N LYS A 64 17.23 -28.24 -24.92
CA LYS A 64 16.88 -29.68 -24.84
C LYS A 64 15.51 -29.96 -24.21
N ARG A 65 14.63 -28.96 -24.16
CA ARG A 65 13.28 -29.00 -23.56
C ARG A 65 12.26 -28.47 -24.57
N ASN A 66 10.99 -28.74 -24.31
CA ASN A 66 9.90 -28.28 -25.18
C ASN A 66 9.72 -26.74 -25.05
N PRO A 67 9.91 -25.93 -26.10
CA PRO A 67 9.85 -24.47 -26.02
C PRO A 67 8.48 -23.95 -25.59
N ASN A 68 7.39 -24.63 -25.93
CA ASN A 68 6.05 -24.22 -25.48
C ASN A 68 5.84 -24.48 -23.99
N ARG A 69 6.49 -25.53 -23.46
CA ARG A 69 6.48 -25.82 -22.03
C ARG A 69 7.34 -24.79 -21.28
N ILE A 70 8.51 -24.44 -21.81
CA ILE A 70 9.35 -23.37 -21.26
C ILE A 70 8.58 -22.05 -21.27
N LYS A 71 7.96 -21.66 -22.40
CA LYS A 71 7.13 -20.46 -22.48
C LYS A 71 6.02 -20.47 -21.42
N ARG A 72 5.28 -21.57 -21.28
CA ARG A 72 4.26 -21.71 -20.23
C ARG A 72 4.83 -21.62 -18.81
N GLU A 73 5.99 -22.21 -18.56
CA GLU A 73 6.67 -22.14 -17.25
C GLU A 73 7.16 -20.71 -16.95
N THR A 74 7.72 -20.01 -17.94
CA THR A 74 8.10 -18.59 -17.84
C THR A 74 6.88 -17.70 -17.62
N GLU A 75 5.82 -17.92 -18.40
CA GLU A 75 4.55 -17.21 -18.30
C GLU A 75 3.85 -17.44 -16.95
N ALA A 76 3.96 -18.64 -16.37
CA ALA A 76 3.46 -18.95 -15.03
C ALA A 76 4.34 -18.38 -13.91
N SER A 77 5.60 -18.04 -14.20
CA SER A 77 6.53 -17.41 -13.24
C SER A 77 6.37 -15.89 -13.20
N GLU A 78 5.54 -15.31 -14.05
CA GLU A 78 5.38 -13.86 -14.17
C GLU A 78 4.31 -13.33 -13.22
N LEU A 79 4.70 -12.36 -12.40
CA LEU A 79 3.84 -11.78 -11.40
C LEU A 79 2.72 -10.94 -12.02
N THR A 80 1.51 -11.20 -11.56
CA THR A 80 0.32 -10.38 -11.77
C THR A 80 0.28 -9.18 -10.83
N ILE A 81 -0.56 -8.19 -11.13
CA ILE A 81 -0.73 -7.01 -10.26
C ILE A 81 -1.25 -7.41 -8.88
N SER A 82 -2.20 -8.35 -8.79
CA SER A 82 -2.70 -8.88 -7.52
C SER A 82 -1.59 -9.50 -6.67
N GLU A 83 -0.76 -10.35 -7.29
CA GLU A 83 0.34 -11.02 -6.59
C GLU A 83 1.39 -10.02 -6.12
N VAL A 84 1.67 -8.96 -6.89
CA VAL A 84 2.57 -7.88 -6.45
C VAL A 84 2.01 -7.15 -5.24
N PHE A 85 0.72 -6.82 -5.21
CA PHE A 85 0.09 -6.22 -4.04
C PHE A 85 0.13 -7.16 -2.83
N ALA A 86 -0.17 -8.45 -3.02
CA ALA A 86 -0.14 -9.45 -1.96
C ALA A 86 1.27 -9.63 -1.37
N GLN A 87 2.31 -9.75 -2.21
CA GLN A 87 3.70 -9.81 -1.77
C GLN A 87 4.09 -8.55 -1.00
N TYR A 88 3.74 -7.37 -1.51
CA TYR A 88 4.06 -6.12 -0.83
C TYR A 88 3.31 -5.98 0.50
N ARG A 89 2.06 -6.44 0.58
CA ARG A 89 1.28 -6.51 1.82
C ARG A 89 1.93 -7.42 2.86
N GLN A 90 2.39 -8.61 2.45
CA GLN A 90 3.14 -9.51 3.34
C GLN A 90 4.43 -8.86 3.83
N HIS A 91 5.16 -8.17 2.96
CA HIS A 91 6.32 -7.39 3.36
C HIS A 91 5.98 -6.29 4.38
N LEU A 92 4.89 -5.53 4.18
CA LEU A 92 4.46 -4.51 5.14
C LEU A 92 4.13 -5.08 6.52
N LEU A 93 3.61 -6.30 6.58
CA LEU A 93 3.29 -7.01 7.82
C LEU A 93 4.54 -7.64 8.46
N GLY A 94 5.48 -8.12 7.66
CA GLY A 94 6.70 -8.81 8.12
C GLY A 94 7.87 -7.91 8.51
N ARG A 95 7.73 -6.58 8.43
CA ARG A 95 8.75 -5.62 8.89
C ARG A 95 8.93 -5.69 10.41
N SER A 96 10.13 -5.34 10.88
CA SER A 96 10.44 -5.20 12.32
C SER A 96 9.45 -4.29 13.06
N LYS A 97 9.02 -3.21 12.41
CA LYS A 97 7.84 -2.43 12.79
C LYS A 97 6.76 -2.61 11.71
N PRO A 98 5.74 -3.45 11.97
CA PRO A 98 4.67 -3.68 11.00
C PRO A 98 3.96 -2.39 10.59
N ALA A 99 3.39 -2.34 9.39
CA ALA A 99 2.59 -1.21 8.96
C ALA A 99 1.34 -1.02 9.84
N LYS A 100 0.97 0.24 10.13
CA LYS A 100 -0.27 0.53 10.88
C LYS A 100 -1.50 0.10 10.05
N PRO A 101 -2.63 -0.28 10.68
CA PRO A 101 -3.84 -0.70 9.96
C PRO A 101 -4.33 0.31 8.92
N ASN A 102 -4.22 1.61 9.21
CA ASN A 102 -4.59 2.66 8.26
C ASN A 102 -3.71 2.63 6.99
N THR A 103 -2.41 2.31 7.11
CA THR A 103 -1.52 2.16 5.94
C THR A 103 -1.98 1.00 5.06
N LEU A 104 -2.37 -0.12 5.66
CA LEU A 104 -2.90 -1.28 4.95
C LEU A 104 -4.24 -0.95 4.27
N SER A 105 -5.16 -0.27 4.97
CA SER A 105 -6.42 0.19 4.37
C SER A 105 -6.20 1.11 3.16
N VAL A 106 -5.17 1.95 3.19
CA VAL A 106 -4.80 2.80 2.04
C VAL A 106 -4.24 1.96 0.88
N LEU A 107 -3.47 0.91 1.16
CA LEU A 107 -3.00 -0.04 0.15
C LEU A 107 -4.17 -0.79 -0.48
N ASP A 108 -5.09 -1.33 0.32
CA ASP A 108 -6.29 -2.04 -0.16
C ASP A 108 -7.14 -1.12 -1.05
N LYS A 109 -7.25 0.16 -0.69
CA LYS A 109 -7.90 1.20 -1.51
C LYS A 109 -7.16 1.43 -2.84
N ALA A 110 -5.84 1.33 -2.87
CA ALA A 110 -5.05 1.46 -4.09
C ALA A 110 -5.27 0.26 -5.02
N GLU A 111 -5.21 -0.95 -4.47
CA GLU A 111 -5.48 -2.22 -5.19
C GLU A 111 -6.89 -2.23 -5.78
N ASN A 112 -7.91 -1.88 -5.00
CA ASN A 112 -9.29 -1.80 -5.47
C ASN A 112 -9.48 -0.84 -6.66
N ARG A 113 -8.70 0.24 -6.75
CA ARG A 113 -8.75 1.17 -7.91
C ARG A 113 -8.12 0.59 -9.17
N LEU A 114 -7.28 -0.43 -9.03
CA LEU A 114 -6.62 -1.15 -10.11
C LEU A 114 -7.21 -2.55 -10.31
N LYS A 115 -8.42 -2.81 -9.80
CA LYS A 115 -9.07 -4.13 -9.85
C LYS A 115 -9.22 -4.68 -11.27
N GLU A 116 -9.44 -3.83 -12.27
CA GLU A 116 -9.46 -4.23 -13.69
C GLU A 116 -8.15 -4.85 -14.16
N TRP A 117 -7.03 -4.56 -13.48
CA TRP A 117 -5.69 -5.05 -13.81
C TRP A 117 -5.23 -6.20 -12.91
N GLU A 118 -6.08 -6.69 -12.01
CA GLU A 118 -5.74 -7.70 -11.00
C GLU A 118 -5.03 -8.92 -11.61
N ALA A 119 -5.58 -9.46 -12.71
CA ALA A 119 -5.06 -10.63 -13.42
C ALA A 119 -4.04 -10.30 -14.52
N LEU A 120 -3.78 -9.02 -14.80
CA LEU A 120 -2.79 -8.63 -15.80
C LEU A 120 -1.39 -8.80 -15.24
N ARG A 121 -0.46 -9.25 -16.09
CA ARG A 121 0.95 -9.33 -15.73
C ARG A 121 1.57 -7.95 -15.77
N VAL A 122 2.48 -7.69 -14.84
CA VAL A 122 3.17 -6.40 -14.77
C VAL A 122 3.89 -6.08 -16.06
N LYS A 123 4.54 -7.07 -16.69
CA LYS A 123 5.31 -6.89 -17.92
C LYS A 123 4.46 -6.56 -19.16
N ASP A 124 3.17 -6.93 -19.15
CA ASP A 124 2.28 -6.77 -20.29
C ASP A 124 1.66 -5.36 -20.32
N LEU A 125 1.74 -4.61 -19.21
CA LEU A 125 1.26 -3.25 -19.12
C LEU A 125 2.15 -2.30 -19.91
N THR A 126 1.57 -1.66 -20.92
CA THR A 126 2.25 -0.64 -21.70
C THR A 126 2.24 0.71 -20.99
N GLY A 127 3.22 1.56 -21.30
CA GLY A 127 3.27 2.92 -20.74
C GLY A 127 2.03 3.76 -21.07
N ASN A 128 1.45 3.58 -22.25
CA ASN A 128 0.25 4.30 -22.69
C ASN A 128 -1.00 3.88 -21.91
N GLU A 129 -1.18 2.58 -21.64
CA GLU A 129 -2.28 2.09 -20.79
C GLU A 129 -2.15 2.63 -19.37
N ILE A 130 -0.94 2.67 -18.83
CA ILE A 130 -0.63 3.25 -17.52
C ILE A 130 -0.99 4.73 -17.46
N LEU A 131 -0.58 5.51 -18.46
CA LEU A 131 -0.90 6.92 -18.56
C LEU A 131 -2.41 7.16 -18.69
N ARG A 132 -3.09 6.38 -19.53
CA ARG A 132 -4.54 6.49 -19.73
C ARG A 132 -5.31 6.22 -18.44
N LYS A 133 -4.97 5.14 -17.73
CA LYS A 133 -5.64 4.81 -16.46
C LYS A 133 -5.32 5.82 -15.36
N PHE A 134 -4.11 6.36 -15.35
CA PHE A 134 -3.76 7.46 -14.45
C PHE A 134 -4.65 8.67 -14.70
N ASP A 135 -4.76 9.12 -15.95
CA ASP A 135 -5.56 10.29 -16.32
C ASP A 135 -7.07 10.06 -16.07
N GLU A 136 -7.56 8.84 -16.32
CA GLU A 136 -8.94 8.42 -16.00
C GLU A 136 -9.25 8.60 -14.50
N ILE A 137 -8.43 8.06 -13.61
CA ILE A 137 -8.63 8.19 -12.16
C ILE A 137 -8.39 9.63 -11.71
N ALA A 138 -7.40 10.30 -12.29
CA ALA A 138 -7.03 11.66 -11.94
C ALA A 138 -8.13 12.69 -12.27
N SER A 139 -8.91 12.45 -13.33
CA SER A 139 -10.05 13.31 -13.71
C SER A 139 -11.10 13.43 -12.60
N ARG A 140 -11.30 12.35 -11.84
CA ARG A 140 -12.24 12.31 -10.71
C ARG A 140 -11.57 12.68 -9.39
N ALA A 141 -10.38 12.14 -9.14
CA ALA A 141 -9.68 12.28 -7.86
C ALA A 141 -8.16 12.26 -8.03
N ARG A 142 -7.57 13.41 -8.40
CA ARG A 142 -6.12 13.55 -8.62
C ARG A 142 -5.25 13.01 -7.48
N THR A 143 -5.55 13.38 -6.23
CA THR A 143 -4.77 12.92 -5.07
C THR A 143 -4.85 11.40 -4.89
N ALA A 144 -6.01 10.80 -5.16
CA ALA A 144 -6.17 9.35 -5.08
C ALA A 144 -5.40 8.64 -6.20
N ALA A 145 -5.42 9.18 -7.42
CA ALA A 145 -4.60 8.67 -8.53
C ALA A 145 -3.11 8.69 -8.17
N GLU A 146 -2.59 9.83 -7.72
CA GLU A 146 -1.18 9.95 -7.32
C GLU A 146 -0.82 8.96 -6.22
N GLN A 147 -1.69 8.76 -5.23
CA GLN A 147 -1.47 7.80 -4.15
C GLN A 147 -1.47 6.35 -4.66
N THR A 148 -2.47 5.96 -5.45
CA THR A 148 -2.58 4.61 -6.02
C THR A 148 -1.34 4.27 -6.85
N PHE A 149 -0.95 5.17 -7.75
CA PHE A 149 0.18 4.92 -8.63
C PHE A 149 1.55 5.00 -7.94
N ARG A 150 1.65 5.73 -6.82
CA ARG A 150 2.83 5.63 -5.94
C ARG A 150 2.91 4.28 -5.25
N TRP A 151 1.79 3.74 -4.76
CA TRP A 151 1.78 2.42 -4.10
C TRP A 151 2.16 1.29 -5.04
N ILE A 152 1.52 1.18 -6.20
CA ILE A 152 1.87 0.12 -7.17
C ILE A 152 3.31 0.26 -7.68
N ASN A 153 3.81 1.49 -7.88
CA ASN A 153 5.20 1.70 -8.28
C ASN A 153 6.16 1.15 -7.20
N VAL A 154 5.91 1.44 -5.92
CA VAL A 154 6.73 0.91 -4.81
C VAL A 154 6.58 -0.61 -4.67
N ALA A 155 5.37 -1.16 -4.82
CA ALA A 155 5.13 -2.59 -4.75
C ALA A 155 5.85 -3.36 -5.87
N VAL A 156 5.78 -2.88 -7.12
CA VAL A 156 6.51 -3.46 -8.25
C VAL A 156 8.02 -3.34 -8.06
N LYS A 157 8.51 -2.20 -7.54
CA LYS A 157 9.94 -2.06 -7.23
C LYS A 157 10.40 -3.11 -6.22
N HIS A 158 9.60 -3.33 -5.18
CA HIS A 158 9.90 -4.37 -4.19
C HIS A 158 9.89 -5.78 -4.79
N ALA A 159 8.93 -6.09 -5.66
CA ALA A 159 8.87 -7.36 -6.38
C ALA A 159 10.11 -7.57 -7.28
N ILE A 160 10.59 -6.53 -7.95
CA ILE A 160 11.85 -6.56 -8.73
C ILE A 160 13.05 -6.88 -7.83
N GLU A 161 13.13 -6.27 -6.65
CA GLU A 161 14.23 -6.51 -5.70
C GLU A 161 14.24 -7.97 -5.20
N ILE A 162 13.07 -8.52 -4.86
CA ILE A 162 12.93 -9.94 -4.47
C ILE A 162 13.30 -10.86 -5.64
N GLU A 163 12.77 -10.59 -6.83
CA GLU A 163 13.02 -11.39 -8.02
C GLU A 163 14.50 -11.38 -8.42
N ALA A 164 15.18 -10.22 -8.30
CA ALA A 164 16.62 -10.13 -8.52
C ALA A 164 17.40 -11.02 -7.54
N GLY A 165 17.02 -11.05 -6.27
CA GLY A 165 17.62 -11.95 -5.27
C GLY A 165 17.40 -13.42 -5.61
N ASN A 166 16.15 -13.81 -5.92
CA ASN A 166 15.80 -15.18 -6.29
C ASN A 166 16.53 -15.64 -7.57
N ALA A 167 16.60 -14.77 -8.57
CA ALA A 167 17.28 -15.01 -9.83
C ALA A 167 18.78 -15.25 -9.63
N GLN A 168 19.43 -14.47 -8.76
CA GLN A 168 20.83 -14.65 -8.38
C GLN A 168 21.06 -16.00 -7.69
N THR A 169 20.21 -16.37 -6.73
CA THR A 169 20.30 -17.68 -6.02
C THR A 169 20.10 -18.85 -6.97
N GLN A 170 19.21 -18.71 -7.95
CA GLN A 170 18.89 -19.76 -8.94
C GLN A 170 19.79 -19.71 -10.19
N GLN A 171 20.80 -18.81 -10.23
CA GLN A 171 21.69 -18.60 -11.38
C GLN A 171 20.94 -18.42 -12.71
N ARG A 172 19.80 -17.72 -12.68
CA ARG A 172 18.99 -17.41 -13.85
C ARG A 172 18.86 -15.91 -14.05
N PRO A 173 18.53 -15.42 -15.25
CA PRO A 173 18.15 -14.03 -15.42
C PRO A 173 16.83 -13.71 -14.69
N PRO A 174 16.67 -12.48 -14.15
CA PRO A 174 15.42 -12.05 -13.52
C PRO A 174 14.30 -11.89 -14.54
N THR A 175 13.10 -12.37 -14.18
CA THR A 175 11.92 -12.32 -15.04
C THR A 175 11.32 -10.92 -15.10
N LEU A 176 11.38 -10.18 -13.98
CA LEU A 176 10.93 -8.81 -13.87
C LEU A 176 12.11 -7.90 -13.53
N SER A 177 12.58 -7.15 -14.52
CA SER A 177 13.76 -6.27 -14.39
C SER A 177 13.42 -4.78 -14.42
N TYR A 178 12.27 -4.42 -15.01
CA TYR A 178 11.86 -3.03 -15.20
C TYR A 178 10.48 -2.76 -14.62
N ASN A 179 10.31 -1.57 -14.06
CA ASN A 179 9.05 -1.11 -13.49
C ASN A 179 8.31 -0.22 -14.52
N PRO A 180 7.22 -0.70 -15.13
CA PRO A 180 6.51 0.05 -16.18
C PRO A 180 5.86 1.34 -15.65
N PHE A 181 5.56 1.42 -14.34
CA PHE A 181 4.99 2.60 -13.70
C PHE A 181 5.97 3.78 -13.56
N ASN A 182 7.26 3.58 -13.85
CA ASN A 182 8.22 4.69 -13.91
C ASN A 182 7.90 5.69 -15.02
N ILE A 183 7.11 5.31 -16.04
CA ILE A 183 6.64 6.23 -17.07
C ILE A 183 5.92 7.46 -16.49
N LEU A 184 5.22 7.31 -15.36
CA LEU A 184 4.52 8.41 -14.70
C LEU A 184 5.50 9.45 -14.10
N LYS A 185 6.68 9.01 -13.67
CA LYS A 185 7.74 9.93 -13.23
C LYS A 185 8.41 10.61 -14.42
N VAL A 186 8.70 9.85 -15.47
CA VAL A 186 9.31 10.38 -16.71
C VAL A 186 8.42 11.45 -17.33
N GLN A 187 7.11 11.19 -17.40
CA GLN A 187 6.10 12.11 -17.93
C GLN A 187 5.65 13.18 -16.90
N LYS A 188 6.34 13.30 -15.75
CA LYS A 188 6.06 14.28 -14.69
C LYS A 188 4.57 14.34 -14.28
N LYS A 189 3.89 13.19 -14.23
CA LYS A 189 2.46 13.10 -13.90
C LYS A 189 2.18 13.35 -12.41
N PHE A 190 3.16 13.21 -11.53
CA PHE A 190 2.97 13.49 -10.10
C PHE A 190 3.17 14.97 -9.81
N ARG A 191 2.22 15.60 -9.10
CA ARG A 191 2.41 16.96 -8.61
C ARG A 191 3.60 17.06 -7.67
N THR A 192 4.36 18.14 -7.82
CA THR A 192 5.39 18.57 -6.87
C THR A 192 4.75 19.11 -5.58
N ARG A 193 5.58 19.34 -4.55
CA ARG A 193 5.10 19.95 -3.30
C ARG A 193 4.53 21.35 -3.54
N SER A 194 5.16 22.17 -4.39
CA SER A 194 4.68 23.51 -4.71
C SER A 194 3.31 23.44 -5.38
N GLU A 195 3.18 22.64 -6.45
CA GLU A 195 1.91 22.48 -7.18
C GLU A 195 0.78 21.94 -6.28
N LEU A 196 1.12 21.10 -5.30
CA LEU A 196 0.15 20.60 -4.33
C LEU A 196 -0.32 21.72 -3.38
N GLU A 197 0.58 22.54 -2.85
CA GLU A 197 0.23 23.68 -2.00
C GLU A 197 -0.53 24.75 -2.77
N ASP A 198 -0.15 25.04 -4.02
CA ASP A 198 -0.89 25.96 -4.90
C ASP A 198 -2.29 25.42 -5.19
N SER A 199 -2.42 24.11 -5.43
CA SER A 199 -3.73 23.46 -5.56
C SER A 199 -4.56 23.54 -4.28
N TYR A 200 -3.97 23.48 -3.08
CA TYR A 200 -4.70 23.66 -1.83
C TYR A 200 -5.15 25.10 -1.64
N ARG A 201 -4.29 26.07 -1.97
CA ARG A 201 -4.59 27.49 -1.90
C ARG A 201 -5.72 27.86 -2.86
N ALA A 202 -5.65 27.42 -4.11
CA ALA A 202 -6.67 27.67 -5.13
C ALA A 202 -8.04 27.08 -4.76
N LYS A 203 -8.07 25.94 -4.07
CA LYS A 203 -9.31 25.31 -3.62
C LYS A 203 -9.86 25.88 -2.31
N GLY A 204 -9.08 26.67 -1.56
CA GLY A 204 -9.49 27.17 -0.24
C GLY A 204 -9.81 26.07 0.80
N VAL A 205 -9.29 24.85 0.60
CA VAL A 205 -9.63 23.68 1.44
C VAL A 205 -8.84 23.68 2.75
N ARG A 206 -7.64 24.26 2.74
CA ARG A 206 -6.81 24.42 3.95
C ARG A 206 -6.85 25.87 4.40
N ASN A 207 -7.56 26.11 5.49
CA ASN A 207 -7.69 27.42 6.12
C ASN A 207 -6.96 27.39 7.46
N PRO A 208 -5.63 27.59 7.47
CA PRO A 208 -4.86 27.61 8.72
C PRO A 208 -5.34 28.74 9.62
N LEU A 209 -5.33 28.49 10.94
CA LEU A 209 -5.60 29.53 11.92
C LEU A 209 -4.42 30.52 11.92
N SER A 210 -4.68 31.75 11.50
CA SER A 210 -3.74 32.87 11.46
C SER A 210 -3.90 33.68 12.73
N PRO A 211 -2.80 34.00 13.45
CA PRO A 211 -2.84 34.90 14.60
C PRO A 211 -3.42 36.28 14.28
N LYS A 212 -3.31 36.73 13.02
CA LYS A 212 -3.76 38.05 12.59
C LYS A 212 -5.26 38.14 12.33
N ASP A 213 -5.86 37.05 11.83
CA ASP A 213 -7.18 37.15 11.17
C ASP A 213 -8.23 36.17 11.73
N THR A 214 -7.84 34.93 12.06
CA THR A 214 -8.80 33.84 12.30
C THR A 214 -8.66 33.18 13.66
N LEU A 215 -7.49 33.24 14.30
CA LEU A 215 -7.26 32.60 15.59
C LEU A 215 -8.11 33.24 16.70
N ASP A 216 -8.11 34.57 16.80
CA ASP A 216 -8.89 35.28 17.82
C ASP A 216 -10.39 34.94 17.72
N ARG A 217 -10.97 35.11 16.53
CA ARG A 217 -12.37 34.75 16.24
C ARG A 217 -12.69 33.30 16.60
N PHE A 218 -11.76 32.38 16.31
CA PHE A 218 -11.91 30.98 16.66
C PHE A 218 -11.91 30.77 18.19
N LEU A 219 -10.98 31.38 18.91
CA LEU A 219 -10.89 31.29 20.37
C LEU A 219 -12.10 31.92 21.06
N THR A 220 -12.58 33.08 20.58
CA THR A 220 -13.82 33.70 21.08
C THR A 220 -15.02 32.78 20.86
N ALA A 221 -15.16 32.21 19.66
CA ALA A 221 -16.23 31.26 19.37
C ALA A 221 -16.15 30.01 20.26
N LEU A 222 -14.94 29.52 20.50
CA LEU A 222 -14.70 28.36 21.36
C LEU A 222 -15.06 28.66 22.81
N HIS A 223 -14.70 29.84 23.31
CA HIS A 223 -15.05 30.30 24.64
C HIS A 223 -16.58 30.40 24.80
N ASN A 224 -17.27 31.04 23.84
CA ASN A 224 -18.72 31.21 23.88
C ASN A 224 -19.48 29.88 23.81
N LYS A 225 -18.93 28.88 23.10
CA LYS A 225 -19.52 27.53 23.01
C LYS A 225 -19.16 26.61 24.17
N ARG A 226 -18.25 27.03 25.05
CA ARG A 226 -17.72 26.19 26.14
C ARG A 226 -18.79 25.79 27.16
N SER A 227 -19.81 26.63 27.37
CA SER A 227 -20.96 26.31 28.23
C SER A 227 -21.84 25.20 27.65
N PHE A 228 -22.01 25.15 26.33
CA PHE A 228 -22.83 24.16 25.64
C PHE A 228 -22.10 22.83 25.41
N ASN A 229 -20.83 22.89 25.02
CA ASN A 229 -20.01 21.69 24.75
C ASN A 229 -18.62 21.82 25.36
N ARG A 230 -18.56 21.68 26.69
CA ARG A 230 -17.32 21.78 27.45
C ARG A 230 -16.25 20.79 26.98
N LEU A 231 -16.63 19.52 26.78
CA LEU A 231 -15.72 18.46 26.35
C LEU A 231 -15.06 18.77 25.00
N GLY A 232 -15.85 19.14 23.99
CA GLY A 232 -15.31 19.47 22.67
C GLY A 232 -14.45 20.74 22.69
N CYS A 233 -14.84 21.74 23.48
CA CYS A 233 -14.11 22.99 23.57
C CYS A 233 -12.75 22.82 24.27
N ASP A 234 -12.72 22.10 25.41
CA ASP A 234 -11.48 21.82 26.13
C ASP A 234 -10.54 20.92 25.32
N TYR A 235 -11.10 19.96 24.55
CA TYR A 235 -10.32 19.15 23.60
C TYR A 235 -9.62 20.02 22.55
N LEU A 236 -10.35 20.91 21.89
CA LEU A 236 -9.79 21.79 20.86
C LEU A 236 -8.77 22.78 21.44
N LEU A 237 -9.04 23.36 22.61
CA LEU A 237 -8.10 24.23 23.31
C LEU A 237 -6.80 23.49 23.62
N LEU A 238 -6.91 22.28 24.18
CA LEU A 238 -5.76 21.47 24.54
C LEU A 238 -4.96 21.06 23.29
N THR A 239 -5.62 20.64 22.21
CA THR A 239 -4.96 20.32 20.94
C THR A 239 -4.17 21.50 20.38
N ILE A 240 -4.72 22.73 20.48
CA ILE A 240 -4.03 23.95 20.02
C ILE A 240 -2.82 24.27 20.90
N LEU A 241 -2.99 24.25 22.22
CA LEU A 241 -1.91 24.59 23.16
C LEU A 241 -0.74 23.60 23.10
N LEU A 242 -1.03 22.31 22.88
CA LEU A 242 0.00 21.27 22.79
C LEU A 242 0.62 21.16 21.39
N GLY A 243 -0.06 21.65 20.35
CA GLY A 243 0.33 21.39 18.96
C GLY A 243 0.29 19.90 18.59
N ALA A 244 -0.42 19.08 19.36
CA ALA A 244 -0.51 17.63 19.18
C ALA A 244 -1.46 17.26 18.03
N ARG A 245 -1.32 16.05 17.48
CA ARG A 245 -2.30 15.55 16.50
C ARG A 245 -3.64 15.26 17.17
N LYS A 246 -4.73 15.37 16.39
CA LYS A 246 -6.09 15.10 16.87
C LYS A 246 -6.22 13.77 17.64
N GLU A 247 -5.59 12.71 17.12
CA GLU A 247 -5.64 11.36 17.71
C GLU A 247 -4.79 11.28 18.97
N GLU A 248 -3.64 11.96 18.99
CA GLU A 248 -2.74 12.02 20.14
C GLU A 248 -3.43 12.69 21.34
N THR A 249 -4.15 13.80 21.13
CA THR A 249 -4.93 14.44 22.20
C THR A 249 -6.14 13.60 22.62
N ALA A 250 -6.84 12.97 21.66
CA ALA A 250 -8.07 12.22 21.94
C ALA A 250 -7.82 10.93 22.73
N SER A 251 -6.61 10.37 22.64
CA SER A 251 -6.21 9.14 23.32
C SER A 251 -5.47 9.36 24.64
N LEU A 252 -5.51 10.58 25.21
CA LEU A 252 -4.85 10.85 26.48
C LEU A 252 -5.60 10.19 27.65
N CYS A 253 -4.84 9.50 28.50
CA CYS A 253 -5.30 8.93 29.76
C CYS A 253 -4.75 9.70 30.96
N TRP A 254 -5.38 9.56 32.11
CA TRP A 254 -4.82 10.01 33.40
C TRP A 254 -3.82 9.00 33.92
N ARG A 255 -2.61 9.45 34.29
CA ARG A 255 -1.54 8.56 34.77
C ARG A 255 -1.97 7.76 36.00
N GLU A 256 -2.72 8.35 36.91
CA GLU A 256 -3.19 7.72 38.15
C GLU A 256 -4.15 6.54 37.92
N HIS A 257 -4.76 6.44 36.74
CA HIS A 257 -5.70 5.38 36.40
C HIS A 257 -5.09 4.25 35.56
N LEU A 258 -3.78 4.28 35.31
CA LEU A 258 -3.08 3.28 34.50
C LEU A 258 -2.26 2.31 35.36
N SER A 259 -2.29 1.03 34.99
CA SER A 259 -1.38 0.02 35.55
C SER A 259 0.08 0.24 35.09
N VAL A 260 1.03 -0.44 35.73
CA VAL A 260 2.47 -0.37 35.38
C VAL A 260 2.71 -0.84 33.93
N GLU A 261 1.91 -1.78 33.45
CA GLU A 261 1.95 -2.31 32.10
C GLU A 261 1.32 -1.32 31.10
N GLU A 262 0.16 -0.75 31.42
CA GLU A 262 -0.55 0.21 30.55
C GLU A 262 0.27 1.49 30.33
N VAL A 263 1.03 1.95 31.33
CA VAL A 263 1.91 3.13 31.23
C VAL A 263 2.96 2.99 30.13
N LYS A 264 3.41 1.76 29.83
CA LYS A 264 4.43 1.51 28.79
C LYS A 264 3.87 1.61 27.37
N THR A 265 2.56 1.50 27.21
CA THR A 265 1.89 1.38 25.90
C THR A 265 0.77 2.39 25.69
N SER A 266 0.67 3.39 26.58
CA SER A 266 -0.40 4.39 26.54
C SER A 266 0.15 5.81 26.53
N SER A 267 -0.59 6.71 25.89
CA SER A 267 -0.36 8.14 26.03
C SER A 267 -1.07 8.64 27.29
N TYR A 268 -0.40 9.42 28.13
CA TYR A 268 -0.95 9.83 29.42
C TYR A 268 -0.54 11.24 29.85
N VAL A 269 -1.31 11.77 30.79
CA VAL A 269 -1.07 13.03 31.48
C VAL A 269 -0.69 12.72 32.93
N ASP A 270 0.44 13.26 33.37
CA ASP A 270 0.90 13.25 34.75
C ASP A 270 0.88 14.70 35.27
N LEU A 271 -0.18 15.03 36.04
CA LEU A 271 -0.38 16.37 36.58
C LEU A 271 0.61 16.72 37.70
N GLU A 272 1.09 15.72 38.45
CA GLU A 272 2.06 15.90 39.53
C GLU A 272 3.42 16.30 38.97
N LYS A 273 3.89 15.53 37.98
CA LYS A 273 5.17 15.80 37.30
C LYS A 273 5.07 16.88 36.23
N ARG A 274 3.86 17.33 35.90
CA ARG A 274 3.56 18.28 34.82
C ARG A 274 4.09 17.80 33.47
N ILE A 275 3.84 16.55 33.11
CA ILE A 275 4.29 15.94 31.85
C ILE A 275 3.12 15.28 31.12
N ILE A 276 3.13 15.38 29.80
CA ILE A 276 2.28 14.59 28.90
C ILE A 276 3.18 13.68 28.08
N ARG A 277 2.94 12.37 28.12
CA ARG A 277 3.62 11.38 27.29
C ARG A 277 2.73 11.00 26.11
N PHE A 278 3.31 10.99 24.91
CA PHE A 278 2.70 10.43 23.71
C PHE A 278 3.43 9.16 23.29
N TYR A 279 2.69 8.06 23.20
CA TYR A 279 3.19 6.74 22.84
C TYR A 279 2.85 6.36 21.38
N ASP A 280 3.79 5.69 20.69
CA ASP A 280 3.64 5.18 19.31
C ASP A 280 2.95 6.17 18.35
N THR A 281 3.49 7.38 18.29
CA THR A 281 2.92 8.45 17.46
C THR A 281 2.92 8.09 15.97
N LYS A 282 2.38 8.97 15.12
CA LYS A 282 2.39 8.76 13.66
C LYS A 282 3.77 8.39 13.10
N ASN A 283 4.84 8.89 13.71
CA ASN A 283 6.22 8.66 13.29
C ASN A 283 6.91 7.49 14.03
N ARG A 284 6.17 6.66 14.79
CA ARG A 284 6.69 5.51 15.57
C ARG A 284 7.71 5.89 16.66
N ASN A 285 7.63 7.14 17.14
CA ASN A 285 8.47 7.66 18.21
C ASN A 285 7.60 8.15 19.37
N ASP A 286 8.07 7.83 20.57
CA ASP A 286 7.53 8.39 21.80
C ASP A 286 8.11 9.78 22.01
N HIS A 287 7.33 10.67 22.61
CA HIS A 287 7.83 11.97 23.06
C HIS A 287 7.04 12.46 24.27
N GLU A 288 7.66 13.36 25.02
CA GLU A 288 7.08 13.97 26.21
C GLU A 288 7.04 15.50 26.02
N LEU A 289 5.97 16.11 26.51
CA LEU A 289 5.80 17.56 26.52
C LEU A 289 5.57 18.05 27.96
N PRO A 290 6.20 19.17 28.37
CA PRO A 290 5.91 19.79 29.64
C PRO A 290 4.51 20.43 29.63
N ILE A 291 3.85 20.42 30.78
CA ILE A 291 2.55 21.06 30.99
C ILE A 291 2.77 22.51 31.44
N CYS A 292 2.33 23.47 30.61
CA CYS A 292 2.26 24.88 31.01
C CYS A 292 1.03 25.14 31.90
N ASP A 293 1.01 26.28 32.60
CA ASP A 293 -0.04 26.58 33.58
C ASP A 293 -1.45 26.63 32.97
N ALA A 294 -1.58 27.14 31.74
CA ALA A 294 -2.85 27.17 31.02
C ALA A 294 -3.36 25.75 30.72
N VAL A 295 -2.47 24.86 30.27
CA VAL A 295 -2.81 23.45 30.02
C VAL A 295 -3.15 22.73 31.33
N LYS A 296 -2.37 22.99 32.38
CA LYS A 296 -2.61 22.42 33.71
C LYS A 296 -4.01 22.72 34.20
N ARG A 297 -4.41 23.99 34.15
CA ARG A 297 -5.74 24.44 34.60
C ARG A 297 -6.87 23.76 33.83
N ILE A 298 -6.74 23.63 32.51
CA ILE A 298 -7.74 22.94 31.69
C ILE A 298 -7.83 21.45 32.07
N LEU A 299 -6.69 20.80 32.30
CA LEU A 299 -6.62 19.39 32.67
C LEU A 299 -7.18 19.15 34.07
N GLU A 300 -6.89 20.00 35.05
CA GLU A 300 -7.45 19.92 36.40
C GLU A 300 -8.98 20.06 36.36
N ASP A 301 -9.50 21.13 35.74
CA ASP A 301 -10.94 21.31 35.52
C ASP A 301 -11.55 20.05 34.87
N ARG A 302 -10.86 19.47 33.87
CA ARG A 302 -11.36 18.27 33.20
C ARG A 302 -11.29 17.04 34.09
N ARG A 303 -10.26 16.86 34.90
CA ARG A 303 -10.17 15.68 35.78
C ARG A 303 -11.37 15.66 36.72
N ASP A 304 -11.65 16.79 37.34
CA ASP A 304 -12.73 16.95 38.32
C ASP A 304 -14.09 16.68 37.66
N ILE A 305 -14.35 17.27 36.48
CA ILE A 305 -15.58 17.03 35.70
C ILE A 305 -15.79 15.54 35.38
N VAL A 306 -14.74 14.78 35.02
CA VAL A 306 -14.92 13.34 34.74
C VAL A 306 -15.13 12.53 35.99
N GLN A 307 -14.43 12.85 37.07
CA GLN A 307 -14.60 12.14 38.33
C GLN A 307 -16.02 12.30 38.86
N GLU A 308 -16.63 13.48 38.68
CA GLU A 308 -18.01 13.76 39.05
C GLU A 308 -19.04 13.14 38.09
N ALA A 309 -18.85 13.31 36.77
CA ALA A 309 -19.89 12.98 35.79
C ALA A 309 -19.87 11.53 35.28
N GLU A 310 -18.71 10.86 35.28
CA GLU A 310 -18.56 9.53 34.71
C GLU A 310 -18.71 8.46 35.79
N THR A 311 -19.67 7.57 35.64
CA THR A 311 -19.91 6.46 36.59
C THR A 311 -19.11 5.21 36.25
N ARG A 312 -18.64 5.09 35.00
CA ARG A 312 -17.97 3.90 34.48
C ARG A 312 -16.45 3.98 34.69
N PRO A 313 -15.83 3.07 35.48
CA PRO A 313 -14.41 3.16 35.83
C PRO A 313 -13.48 3.11 34.61
N GLU A 314 -13.82 2.34 33.58
CA GLU A 314 -13.07 2.22 32.34
C GLU A 314 -13.08 3.49 31.48
N ARG A 315 -14.03 4.40 31.74
CA ARG A 315 -14.12 5.70 31.07
C ARG A 315 -13.42 6.80 31.86
N ARG A 316 -13.41 6.69 33.20
CA ARG A 316 -12.70 7.62 34.08
C ARG A 316 -11.22 7.72 33.77
N LYS A 317 -10.60 6.68 33.23
CA LYS A 317 -9.18 6.72 32.84
C LYS A 317 -8.87 7.69 31.70
N TRP A 318 -9.85 8.12 30.91
CA TRP A 318 -9.63 8.98 29.76
C TRP A 318 -9.79 10.46 30.10
N VAL A 319 -8.92 11.30 29.54
CA VAL A 319 -9.06 12.76 29.61
C VAL A 319 -10.31 13.20 28.82
N PHE A 320 -10.55 12.59 27.66
CA PHE A 320 -11.73 12.85 26.82
C PHE A 320 -12.53 11.56 26.58
N PRO A 321 -13.40 11.14 27.52
CA PRO A 321 -14.20 9.94 27.35
C PRO A 321 -15.25 10.12 26.25
N ALA A 322 -15.56 9.04 25.53
CA ALA A 322 -16.60 9.06 24.51
C ALA A 322 -18.00 9.17 25.12
N ARG A 323 -18.86 9.99 24.50
CA ARG A 323 -20.25 10.15 24.94
C ARG A 323 -21.13 8.92 24.63
N SER A 324 -20.87 8.22 23.53
CA SER A 324 -21.68 7.08 23.10
C SER A 324 -21.20 5.74 23.68
N THR A 325 -22.12 4.80 23.90
CA THR A 325 -21.83 3.40 24.28
C THR A 325 -21.29 2.55 23.13
N CYS A 326 -21.59 2.91 21.88
CA CYS A 326 -21.21 2.15 20.67
C CYS A 326 -19.91 2.59 19.99
N SER A 327 -19.23 3.63 20.46
CA SER A 327 -17.93 4.04 19.91
C SER A 327 -16.82 3.10 20.41
N GLY A 328 -16.77 1.89 19.86
CA GLY A 328 -15.62 1.01 20.00
C GLY A 328 -14.39 1.67 19.39
N ILE A 329 -13.41 2.01 20.24
CA ILE A 329 -12.01 2.35 19.89
C ILE A 329 -11.82 3.64 19.05
N VAL A 330 -12.89 4.29 18.57
CA VAL A 330 -12.80 5.56 17.84
C VAL A 330 -13.59 6.64 18.57
N ASN A 331 -12.89 7.34 19.47
CA ASN A 331 -13.42 8.49 20.19
C ASN A 331 -13.50 9.69 19.25
N PHE A 332 -14.69 10.05 18.79
CA PHE A 332 -14.97 11.43 18.38
C PHE A 332 -16.24 11.91 19.06
N ALA A 333 -16.11 13.03 19.77
CA ALA A 333 -17.20 13.92 20.03
C ALA A 333 -17.60 14.57 18.70
N THR A 334 -18.71 14.13 18.12
CA THR A 334 -19.49 14.94 17.18
C THR A 334 -20.35 15.93 17.95
#